data_AF-A0A3D2YVN7-F1
#
_entry.id   AF-A0A3D2YVN7-F1
#
_cell.length_a   1.000
_cell.length_b   1.000
_cell.length_c   1.000
_cell.angle_alpha   90.00
_cell.angle_beta   90.00
_cell.angle_gamma   90.00
#
_symmetry.space_group_name_H-M   'P 1'
#
loop_
_entity.id
_entity.type
_entity.pdbx_description
1 polymer ?
#
loop_
_entity_poly.entity_id
_entity_poly.type
_entity_poly.pdbx_seq_one_letter_code
_entity_poly.pdbx_strand_id
1 'polypeptide(L)'
;MYLDMHSHSVSSDDSRATVEQYVKWIQVLRKRGHTVDGIVLTEHRKFDFDKDYSSLADQYNVLIIKGSELDTRYGHFLVYGVNEGLTSDIDFADTRMDARALMQAARQHDAIALPAHPGRFGIGLTDYIAKGESFDDVEIVER
;
A
#
# COMPACT_ATOMS: atom_id res chain seq x y z
N MET A 1 -14.23 -7.79 9.54
CA MET A 1 -12.77 -7.96 9.46
C MET A 1 -12.15 -6.58 9.54
N TYR A 2 -11.13 -6.37 10.37
CA TYR A 2 -10.44 -5.11 10.59
C TYR A 2 -8.99 -5.23 10.14
N LEU A 3 -8.65 -4.59 9.03
CA LEU A 3 -7.32 -4.62 8.44
C LEU A 3 -6.67 -3.24 8.53
N ASP A 4 -5.40 -3.21 8.90
CA ASP A 4 -4.55 -2.06 8.61
C ASP A 4 -4.05 -2.20 7.16
N MET A 5 -4.53 -1.33 6.28
CA MET A 5 -4.32 -1.46 4.83
C MET A 5 -3.03 -0.80 4.34
N HIS A 6 -2.28 -0.11 5.21
CA HIS A 6 -1.07 0.63 4.83
C HIS A 6 -0.02 0.53 5.94
N SER A 7 0.91 -0.41 5.80
CA SER A 7 1.99 -0.66 6.77
C SER A 7 3.33 -0.90 6.08
N HIS A 8 4.41 -0.41 6.69
CA HIS A 8 5.77 -0.60 6.20
C HIS A 8 6.58 -1.43 7.18
N SER A 9 7.32 -2.43 6.69
CA SER A 9 8.25 -3.20 7.50
C SER A 9 9.69 -2.74 7.28
N VAL A 10 10.65 -3.41 7.93
CA VAL A 10 12.09 -3.27 7.64
C VAL A 10 12.47 -3.50 6.17
N SER A 11 11.54 -3.98 5.34
CA SER A 11 11.75 -4.07 3.90
C SER A 11 11.72 -2.68 3.23
N SER A 12 11.04 -1.71 3.83
CA SER A 12 11.00 -0.30 3.43
C SER A 12 12.14 0.50 4.09
N ASP A 13 12.44 1.69 3.56
CA ASP A 13 13.50 2.57 4.04
C ASP A 13 13.10 3.41 5.27
N ASP A 14 11.80 3.47 5.59
CA ASP A 14 11.22 4.34 6.60
C ASP A 14 10.72 3.62 7.86
N SER A 15 10.83 2.29 7.92
CA SER A 15 10.37 1.48 9.06
C SER A 15 11.49 0.64 9.67
N ARG A 16 11.36 0.39 10.97
CA ARG A 16 12.25 -0.49 11.76
C ARG A 16 11.53 -1.73 12.29
N ALA A 17 10.24 -1.87 12.01
CA ALA A 17 9.42 -2.97 12.52
C ALA A 17 9.49 -4.17 11.58
N THR A 18 9.81 -5.35 12.10
CA THR A 18 9.69 -6.60 11.34
C THR A 18 8.23 -7.03 11.28
N VAL A 19 7.87 -7.84 10.27
CA VAL A 19 6.52 -8.41 10.17
C VAL A 19 6.16 -9.25 11.41
N GLU A 20 7.14 -9.94 12.00
CA GLU A 20 6.93 -10.67 13.26
C GLU A 20 6.59 -9.73 14.43
N GLN A 21 7.23 -8.55 14.51
CA GLN A 21 6.91 -7.56 15.53
C GLN A 21 5.48 -7.02 15.38
N TYR A 22 5.01 -6.80 14.14
CA TYR A 22 3.62 -6.42 13.87
C TYR A 22 2.63 -7.46 14.40
N VAL A 23 2.78 -8.73 14.02
CA VAL A 23 1.83 -9.78 14.45
C VAL A 23 1.88 -10.03 15.96
N LYS A 24 3.05 -9.90 16.60
CA LYS A 24 3.18 -9.94 18.07
C LYS A 24 2.44 -8.77 18.73
N TRP A 25 2.57 -7.56 18.16
CA TRP A 25 1.86 -6.39 18.67
C TRP A 25 0.35 -6.52 18.52
N ILE A 26 -0.13 -7.09 17.42
CA ILE A 26 -1.56 -7.41 17.24
C ILE A 26 -2.06 -8.32 18.36
N GLN A 27 -1.29 -9.32 18.80
CA GLN A 27 -1.69 -10.14 19.96
C GLN A 27 -1.80 -9.32 21.25
N VAL A 28 -0.90 -8.34 21.45
CA VAL A 28 -0.96 -7.43 22.61
C VAL A 28 -2.23 -6.56 22.53
N LEU A 29 -2.56 -6.02 21.36
CA LEU A 29 -3.77 -5.23 21.14
C LEU A 29 -5.04 -6.06 21.39
N ARG A 30 -5.09 -7.30 20.89
CA ARG A 30 -6.19 -8.24 21.13
C ARG A 30 -6.40 -8.52 22.62
N LYS A 31 -5.33 -8.72 23.39
CA LYS A 31 -5.40 -8.88 24.87
C LYS A 31 -5.92 -7.64 25.58
N ARG A 32 -5.85 -6.46 24.97
CA ARG A 32 -6.38 -5.19 25.48
C ARG A 32 -7.81 -4.90 25.00
N GLY A 33 -8.44 -5.84 24.30
CA GLY A 33 -9.81 -5.71 23.82
C GLY A 33 -9.97 -5.02 22.47
N HIS A 34 -8.88 -4.79 21.73
CA HIS A 34 -8.94 -4.26 20.37
C HIS A 34 -9.07 -5.39 19.34
N THR A 35 -9.70 -5.11 18.20
CA THR A 35 -9.81 -6.04 17.08
C THR A 35 -8.91 -5.58 15.93
N VAL A 36 -7.92 -6.41 15.60
CA VAL A 36 -7.11 -6.29 14.38
C VAL A 36 -6.98 -7.69 13.82
N ASP A 37 -7.49 -7.90 12.61
CA ASP A 37 -7.57 -9.20 11.96
C ASP A 37 -6.38 -9.41 11.01
N GLY A 38 -5.75 -8.35 10.54
CA GLY A 38 -4.65 -8.43 9.61
C GLY A 38 -4.01 -7.09 9.26
N ILE A 39 -2.97 -7.18 8.45
CA ILE A 39 -2.21 -6.04 7.92
C ILE A 39 -1.93 -6.26 6.43
N VAL A 40 -1.75 -5.16 5.73
CA VAL A 40 -1.20 -5.15 4.37
C VAL A 40 0.15 -4.47 4.38
N LEU A 41 1.18 -5.19 3.97
CA LEU A 41 2.53 -4.66 3.80
C LEU A 41 2.60 -3.93 2.46
N THR A 42 2.85 -2.63 2.48
CA THR A 42 2.83 -1.73 1.32
C THR A 42 4.15 -1.00 1.21
N GLU A 43 5.23 -1.76 1.08
CA GLU A 43 6.59 -1.24 1.09
C GLU A 43 6.83 -0.23 -0.05
N HIS A 44 7.73 0.74 0.18
CA HIS A 44 8.01 1.77 -0.82
C HIS A 44 8.70 1.19 -2.05
N ARG A 45 8.18 1.56 -3.24
CA ARG A 45 8.87 1.42 -4.54
C ARG A 45 9.21 -0.01 -4.97
N LYS A 46 8.58 -1.03 -4.38
CA LYS A 46 8.89 -2.42 -4.70
C LYS A 46 7.78 -3.38 -4.32
N PHE A 47 7.92 -4.62 -4.78
CA PHE A 47 7.13 -5.75 -4.33
C PHE A 47 8.02 -6.98 -4.18
N ASP A 48 8.16 -7.49 -2.97
CA ASP A 48 9.05 -8.62 -2.68
C ASP A 48 8.30 -9.96 -2.96
N PHE A 49 8.32 -10.44 -4.21
CA PHE A 49 7.65 -11.70 -4.60
C PHE A 49 8.15 -12.93 -3.83
N ASP A 50 9.44 -12.96 -3.49
CA ASP A 50 10.12 -14.07 -2.80
C ASP A 50 9.73 -14.20 -1.32
N LYS A 51 9.07 -13.19 -0.74
CA LYS A 51 8.67 -13.21 0.67
C LYS A 51 7.33 -13.91 0.86
N ASP A 52 7.36 -14.99 1.63
CA ASP A 52 6.19 -15.72 2.10
C ASP A 52 6.03 -15.54 3.61
N TYR A 53 4.85 -15.07 4.03
CA TYR A 53 4.49 -14.85 5.43
C TYR A 53 3.42 -15.83 5.93
N SER A 54 3.05 -16.86 5.16
CA SER A 54 1.97 -17.80 5.49
C SER A 54 2.20 -18.48 6.84
N SER A 55 3.42 -18.99 7.09
CA SER A 55 3.77 -19.60 8.37
C SER A 55 3.58 -18.65 9.56
N LEU A 56 3.88 -17.37 9.37
CA LEU A 56 3.73 -16.35 10.41
C LEU A 56 2.26 -15.97 10.60
N ALA A 57 1.51 -15.83 9.50
CA ALA A 57 0.08 -15.59 9.51
C ALA A 57 -0.68 -16.69 10.27
N ASP A 58 -0.35 -17.95 9.99
CA ASP A 58 -0.93 -19.13 10.64
C ASP A 58 -0.56 -19.19 12.12
N GLN A 59 0.72 -19.00 12.45
CA GLN A 59 1.22 -19.06 13.84
C GLN A 59 0.49 -18.07 14.75
N TYR A 60 0.22 -16.87 14.26
CA TYR A 60 -0.38 -15.79 15.06
C TYR A 60 -1.88 -15.60 14.80
N ASN A 61 -2.47 -16.36 13.87
CA ASN A 61 -3.84 -16.18 13.39
C ASN A 61 -4.12 -14.71 13.01
N VAL A 62 -3.29 -14.17 12.12
CA VAL A 62 -3.36 -12.79 11.59
C VAL A 62 -3.22 -12.86 10.08
N LEU A 63 -4.13 -12.25 9.34
CA LEU A 63 -4.03 -12.14 7.89
C LEU A 63 -2.89 -11.19 7.51
N ILE A 64 -1.98 -11.65 6.65
CA ILE A 64 -0.87 -10.84 6.13
C ILE A 64 -1.00 -10.81 4.60
N ILE A 65 -1.24 -9.62 4.05
CA ILE A 65 -1.33 -9.40 2.61
C ILE A 65 -0.16 -8.50 2.19
N LYS A 66 0.21 -8.54 0.90
CA LYS A 66 1.21 -7.65 0.30
C LYS A 66 0.55 -6.74 -0.74
N GLY A 67 1.03 -5.51 -0.78
CA GLY A 67 0.82 -4.50 -1.82
C GLY A 67 2.10 -3.67 -1.94
N SER A 68 1.99 -2.46 -2.48
CA SER A 68 3.11 -1.51 -2.58
C SER A 68 2.61 -0.08 -2.38
N GLU A 69 3.47 0.78 -1.85
CA GLU A 69 3.29 2.23 -1.97
C GLU A 69 4.27 2.76 -3.02
N LEU A 70 3.76 3.43 -4.05
CA LEU A 70 4.54 3.95 -5.16
C LEU A 70 4.49 5.47 -5.19
N ASP A 71 5.65 6.06 -5.48
CA ASP A 71 5.78 7.49 -5.73
C ASP A 71 5.32 7.83 -7.13
N THR A 72 4.56 8.92 -7.27
CA THR A 72 4.17 9.47 -8.56
C THR A 72 4.43 10.98 -8.59
N ARG A 73 4.31 11.59 -9.76
CA ARG A 73 4.34 13.07 -9.87
C ARG A 73 3.25 13.79 -9.08
N TYR A 74 2.23 13.06 -8.65
CA TYR A 74 1.00 13.58 -8.04
C TYR A 74 0.75 12.98 -6.64
N GLY A 75 1.83 12.64 -5.94
CA GLY A 75 1.79 12.05 -4.61
C GLY A 75 1.95 10.54 -4.62
N HIS A 76 1.73 9.91 -3.47
CA HIS A 76 1.92 8.48 -3.32
C HIS A 76 0.64 7.72 -3.62
N PHE A 77 0.77 6.49 -4.11
CA PHE A 77 -0.33 5.60 -4.45
C PHE A 77 -0.14 4.23 -3.81
N LEU A 78 -1.18 3.72 -3.18
CA LEU A 78 -1.27 2.35 -2.72
C LEU A 78 -1.70 1.45 -3.87
N VAL A 79 -0.97 0.37 -4.09
CA VAL A 79 -1.23 -0.61 -5.13
C VAL A 79 -1.49 -1.97 -4.49
N TYR A 80 -2.66 -2.54 -4.77
CA TYR A 80 -3.08 -3.87 -4.32
C TYR A 80 -3.32 -4.78 -5.53
N GLY A 81 -3.11 -6.09 -5.36
CA GLY A 81 -3.20 -7.06 -6.46
C GLY A 81 -1.94 -7.11 -7.34
N VAL A 82 -0.79 -6.66 -6.81
CA VAL A 82 0.47 -6.66 -7.54
C VAL A 82 0.84 -8.07 -8.00
N ASN A 83 1.14 -8.19 -9.29
CA ASN A 83 1.54 -9.42 -9.97
C ASN A 83 2.66 -9.14 -10.98
N GLU A 84 3.24 -10.20 -11.53
CA GLU A 84 4.41 -10.11 -12.43
C GLU A 84 4.14 -9.27 -13.69
N GLY A 85 2.90 -9.30 -14.22
CA GLY A 85 2.49 -8.50 -15.37
C GLY A 85 2.58 -7.00 -15.05
N LEU A 86 1.99 -6.57 -13.94
CA LEU A 86 2.05 -5.18 -13.50
C LEU A 86 3.49 -4.70 -13.27
N THR A 87 4.31 -5.51 -12.59
CA THR A 87 5.72 -5.15 -12.33
C THR A 87 6.61 -5.23 -13.56
N SER A 88 6.15 -5.86 -14.65
CA SER A 88 6.84 -5.85 -15.95
C SER A 88 6.51 -4.59 -16.75
N ASP A 89 5.28 -4.08 -16.62
CA ASP A 89 4.80 -2.89 -17.35
C ASP A 89 5.13 -1.57 -16.64
N ILE A 90 5.23 -1.58 -15.31
CA ILE A 90 5.55 -0.40 -14.49
C ILE A 90 6.82 -0.64 -13.69
N ASP A 91 7.79 0.26 -13.84
CA ASP A 91 8.96 0.32 -12.97
C ASP A 91 8.58 0.92 -11.63
N PHE A 92 8.44 0.09 -10.60
CA PHE A 92 8.08 0.52 -9.25
C PHE A 92 9.14 1.45 -8.61
N ALA A 93 10.37 1.47 -9.13
CA ALA A 93 11.42 2.36 -8.66
C ALA A 93 11.33 3.78 -9.26
N ASP A 94 10.52 4.02 -10.30
CA ASP A 94 10.36 5.34 -10.91
C ASP A 94 9.54 6.28 -10.01
N THR A 95 10.22 7.20 -9.35
CA THR A 95 9.60 8.19 -8.46
C THR A 95 8.88 9.33 -9.16
N ARG A 96 8.86 9.33 -10.51
CA ARG A 96 8.26 10.38 -11.33
C ARG A 96 7.25 9.81 -12.32
N MET A 97 6.76 8.60 -12.11
CA MET A 97 5.73 8.02 -12.95
C MET A 97 4.45 8.86 -12.90
N ASP A 98 3.68 8.85 -13.99
CA ASP A 98 2.36 9.46 -14.00
C ASP A 98 1.36 8.55 -13.26
N ALA A 99 0.69 9.09 -12.24
CA ALA A 99 -0.32 8.36 -11.48
C ALA A 99 -1.45 7.79 -12.36
N ARG A 100 -1.83 8.46 -13.46
CA ARG A 100 -2.85 7.97 -14.40
C ARG A 100 -2.37 6.74 -15.17
N ALA A 101 -1.10 6.72 -15.58
CA ALA A 101 -0.50 5.55 -16.20
C ALA A 101 -0.43 4.37 -15.21
N LEU A 102 -0.07 4.63 -13.95
CA LEU A 102 -0.10 3.61 -12.90
C LEU A 102 -1.51 3.05 -12.68
N MET A 103 -2.53 3.92 -12.53
CA MET A 103 -3.92 3.48 -12.37
C MET A 103 -4.42 2.68 -13.57
N GLN A 104 -4.06 3.07 -14.79
CA GLN A 104 -4.43 2.35 -16.00
C GLN A 104 -3.76 0.96 -16.05
N ALA A 105 -2.45 0.88 -15.81
CA ALA A 105 -1.72 -0.37 -15.80
C ALA A 105 -2.22 -1.31 -14.69
N ALA A 106 -2.49 -0.78 -13.49
CA ALA A 106 -3.08 -1.57 -12.41
C ALA A 106 -4.40 -2.23 -12.87
N ARG A 107 -5.32 -1.45 -13.46
CA ARG A 107 -6.59 -1.99 -13.99
C ARG A 107 -6.40 -3.04 -15.09
N GLN A 108 -5.40 -2.88 -15.95
CA GLN A 108 -5.09 -3.85 -17.02
C GLN A 108 -4.62 -5.20 -16.48
N HIS A 109 -4.04 -5.22 -15.27
CA HIS A 109 -3.50 -6.41 -14.61
C HIS A 109 -4.35 -6.87 -13.43
N ASP A 110 -5.65 -6.58 -13.43
CA ASP A 110 -6.60 -6.93 -12.35
C ASP A 110 -6.17 -6.46 -10.94
N ALA A 111 -5.39 -5.38 -10.91
CA ALA A 111 -4.92 -4.69 -9.71
C ALA A 111 -5.66 -3.37 -9.52
N ILE A 112 -5.45 -2.73 -8.37
CA ILE A 112 -5.99 -1.40 -8.07
C ILE A 112 -4.89 -0.50 -7.53
N ALA A 113 -4.82 0.72 -8.06
CA ALA A 113 -3.98 1.78 -7.54
C ALA A 113 -4.87 2.93 -7.07
N LEU A 114 -4.65 3.43 -5.86
CA LEU A 114 -5.43 4.50 -5.25
C LEU A 114 -4.53 5.49 -4.49
N PRO A 115 -4.90 6.77 -4.38
CA PRO A 115 -4.06 7.77 -3.73
C PRO A 115 -3.86 7.44 -2.24
N ALA A 116 -2.60 7.40 -1.81
CA ALA A 116 -2.24 7.29 -0.40
C ALA A 116 -2.28 8.68 0.24
N HIS A 117 -2.83 8.76 1.46
CA HIS A 117 -2.88 9.98 2.29
C HIS A 117 -3.06 11.30 1.48
N PRO A 118 -4.09 11.39 0.62
CA PRO A 118 -4.16 12.42 -0.44
C PRO A 118 -4.23 13.87 0.07
N GLY A 119 -4.56 14.07 1.35
CA GLY A 119 -4.56 15.37 2.03
C GLY A 119 -3.24 15.76 2.72
N ARG A 120 -2.17 14.94 2.60
CA ARG A 120 -0.89 15.22 3.26
C ARG A 120 -0.22 16.43 2.63
N PHE A 121 -0.03 17.48 3.42
CA PHE A 121 0.58 18.73 2.98
C PHE A 121 1.94 18.52 2.30
N GLY A 122 2.11 19.15 1.12
CA GLY A 122 3.35 19.21 0.36
C GLY A 122 3.54 18.07 -0.64
N ILE A 123 2.84 16.94 -0.48
CA ILE A 123 3.01 15.75 -1.34
C ILE A 123 1.69 15.06 -1.73
N GLY A 124 0.57 15.35 -1.07
CA GLY A 124 -0.70 14.67 -1.30
C GLY A 124 -1.36 15.08 -2.63
N LEU A 125 -2.11 14.15 -3.24
CA LEU A 125 -2.83 14.36 -4.50
C LEU A 125 -3.66 15.66 -4.53
N THR A 126 -4.28 16.01 -3.40
CA THR A 126 -5.16 17.19 -3.31
C THR A 126 -4.43 18.52 -3.55
N ASP A 127 -3.15 18.62 -3.20
CA ASP A 127 -2.33 19.81 -3.48
C ASP A 127 -2.12 20.01 -4.98
N TYR A 128 -2.08 18.92 -5.76
CA TYR A 128 -1.98 18.98 -7.22
C TYR A 128 -3.32 19.29 -7.88
N ILE A 129 -4.42 18.74 -7.35
CA ILE A 129 -5.77 19.09 -7.79
C ILE A 129 -6.03 20.59 -7.58
N ALA A 130 -5.64 21.15 -6.43
CA ALA A 130 -5.75 22.58 -6.16
C ALA A 130 -4.92 23.46 -7.12
N LYS A 131 -3.87 22.90 -7.75
CA LYS A 131 -3.04 23.56 -8.76
C LYS A 131 -3.56 23.37 -10.20
N GLY A 132 -4.67 22.65 -10.38
CA GLY A 132 -5.35 22.50 -11.67
C GLY A 132 -5.22 21.12 -12.33
N GLU A 133 -4.64 20.12 -11.67
CA GLU A 133 -4.66 18.74 -12.19
C GLU A 133 -6.05 18.10 -12.01
N SER A 134 -6.46 17.26 -12.95
CA SER A 134 -7.69 16.47 -12.86
C SER A 134 -7.42 14.98 -12.75
N PHE A 135 -8.27 14.31 -11.97
CA PHE A 135 -8.25 12.88 -11.70
C PHE A 135 -9.68 12.35 -11.76
N ASP A 136 -10.23 12.30 -12.98
CA ASP A 136 -11.65 11.98 -13.20
C ASP A 136 -12.00 10.54 -12.79
N ASP A 137 -11.02 9.64 -12.78
CA ASP A 137 -11.20 8.26 -12.34
C ASP A 137 -10.99 8.06 -10.83
N VAL A 138 -10.84 9.14 -10.06
CA VAL A 138 -10.68 9.10 -8.60
C VAL A 138 -11.90 9.74 -7.95
N GLU A 139 -12.60 8.95 -7.15
CA GLU A 139 -13.83 9.37 -6.49
C GLU A 139 -13.74 9.21 -4.97
N ILE A 140 -14.48 10.05 -4.25
CA ILE A 140 -14.65 9.95 -2.79
C ILE A 140 -15.79 8.97 -2.52
N VAL A 141 -15.49 7.89 -1.77
CA VAL A 141 -16.46 6.82 -1.48
C VAL A 141 -17.40 7.15 -0.31
N GLU A 142 -16.97 8.02 0.62
CA GLU A 142 -17.76 8.45 1.78
C GLU A 142 -17.44 9.93 2.11
N ARG A 143 -18.47 10.72 2.44
CA ARG A 143 -18.36 12.17 2.73
C ARG A 143 -18.57 12.48 4.21
#